data_AF-A0A937VTK1-F1
#
_entry.id   AF-A0A937VTK1-F1
#
_cell.length_a   1.000
_cell.length_b   1.000
_cell.length_c   1.000
_cell.angle_alpha   90.00
_cell.angle_beta   90.00
_cell.angle_gamma   90.00
#
_symmetry.space_group_name_H-M   'P 1'
#
loop_
_entity.id
_entity.type
_entity.pdbx_description
1 polymer ?
#
loop_
_entity_poly.entity_id
_entity_poly.type
_entity_poly.pdbx_seq_one_letter_code
_entity_poly.pdbx_strand_id
1 'polypeptide(L)'
;WCLGDVVGYGPDPHECIELLRQYDHLCVAGNHDWAAVGKLDTLDFNPVAARACHWTAEQLPPEDIEYLQELPLNLCQDNFTLVHGSPREPIWEYLLSAEAARDNFSCFQTDFCLVGHSHVPLVFESEGGKIMTNRFPDGASLKLVNNRLIINPGGVGQPRDGDPRASYALYDVEAKTIYHYRVEYDILSTQRKMEEKGLPLPLILRLSEGW
;
A
#
# COMPACT_ATOMS: atom_id res chain seq x y z
N TRP A 1 1.50 -5.21 -10.00
CA TRP A 1 0.40 -5.34 -9.02
C TRP A 1 0.40 -4.12 -8.12
N CYS A 2 -0.75 -3.55 -7.82
CA CYS A 2 -0.95 -2.42 -6.90
C CYS A 2 -1.80 -2.88 -5.71
N LEU A 3 -1.41 -2.49 -4.49
CA LEU A 3 -2.05 -2.93 -3.25
C LEU A 3 -2.97 -1.86 -2.67
N GLY A 4 -3.52 -0.97 -3.51
CA GLY A 4 -4.44 0.10 -3.10
C GLY A 4 -3.76 1.34 -2.54
N ASP A 5 -4.60 2.28 -2.10
CA ASP A 5 -4.23 3.66 -1.77
C ASP A 5 -3.47 4.32 -2.93
N VAL A 6 -4.03 4.20 -4.13
CA VAL A 6 -3.58 4.90 -5.34
C VAL A 6 -3.73 6.41 -5.13
N VAL A 7 -4.81 6.81 -4.46
CA VAL A 7 -5.12 8.21 -4.14
C VAL A 7 -5.12 8.45 -2.63
N GLY A 8 -5.13 9.73 -2.25
CA GLY A 8 -5.10 10.16 -0.87
C GLY A 8 -3.73 10.72 -0.46
N TYR A 9 -3.76 11.71 0.44
CA TYR A 9 -2.64 12.53 0.91
C TYR A 9 -1.91 13.35 -0.15
N GLY A 10 -1.47 12.75 -1.25
CA GLY A 10 -0.62 13.36 -2.26
C GLY A 10 -1.37 14.34 -3.18
N PRO A 11 -0.61 15.15 -3.94
CA PRO A 11 -1.19 16.23 -4.74
C PRO A 11 -1.78 15.78 -6.07
N ASP A 12 -1.41 14.62 -6.62
CA ASP A 12 -1.66 14.30 -8.03
C ASP A 12 -2.49 13.00 -8.18
N PRO A 13 -3.74 12.94 -7.64
CA PRO A 13 -4.52 11.70 -7.60
C PRO A 13 -4.93 11.21 -9.00
N HIS A 14 -5.36 12.11 -9.88
CA HIS A 14 -5.76 11.78 -11.25
C HIS A 14 -4.57 11.23 -12.05
N GLU A 15 -3.42 11.89 -11.96
CA GLU A 15 -2.21 11.49 -12.67
C GLU A 15 -1.68 10.12 -12.21
N CYS A 16 -1.83 9.78 -10.91
CA CYS A 16 -1.52 8.44 -10.41
C CYS A 16 -2.43 7.37 -11.03
N ILE A 17 -3.74 7.63 -11.13
CA ILE A 17 -4.70 6.71 -11.75
C ILE A 17 -4.40 6.55 -13.25
N GLU A 18 -4.24 7.65 -13.98
CA GLU A 18 -3.90 7.65 -15.40
C GLU A 18 -2.61 6.87 -15.67
N LEU A 19 -1.58 7.05 -14.84
CA LEU A 19 -0.33 6.31 -14.98
C LEU A 19 -0.55 4.80 -14.79
N LEU A 20 -1.31 4.38 -13.78
CA LEU A 20 -1.60 2.95 -13.57
C LEU A 20 -2.37 2.36 -14.75
N ARG A 21 -3.36 3.09 -15.28
CA ARG A 21 -4.20 2.64 -16.40
C ARG A 21 -3.46 2.48 -17.73
N GLN A 22 -2.23 3.01 -17.85
CA GLN A 22 -1.36 2.77 -19.00
C GLN A 22 -0.79 1.34 -19.05
N TYR A 23 -0.90 0.58 -17.96
CA TYR A 23 -0.38 -0.78 -17.84
C TYR A 23 -1.50 -1.79 -17.62
N ASP A 24 -1.32 -3.01 -18.12
CA ASP A 24 -2.12 -4.15 -17.67
C ASP A 24 -1.71 -4.48 -16.23
N HIS A 25 -2.61 -4.25 -15.29
CA HIS A 25 -2.31 -4.33 -13.87
C HIS A 25 -3.47 -4.88 -13.06
N LEU A 26 -3.12 -5.58 -11.98
CA LEU A 26 -4.05 -5.92 -10.91
C LEU A 26 -3.93 -4.87 -9.82
N CYS A 27 -5.06 -4.35 -9.35
CA CYS A 27 -5.15 -3.43 -8.24
C CYS A 27 -6.27 -3.89 -7.29
N VAL A 28 -6.01 -3.84 -5.99
CA VAL A 28 -7.05 -3.90 -4.96
C VAL A 28 -7.33 -2.51 -4.42
N ALA A 29 -8.50 -2.30 -3.84
CA ALA A 29 -8.84 -1.05 -3.21
C ALA A 29 -8.13 -0.87 -1.86
N GLY A 30 -7.61 0.33 -1.63
CA GLY A 30 -7.24 0.78 -0.30
C GLY A 30 -8.36 1.57 0.40
N ASN A 31 -8.13 1.91 1.67
CA ASN A 31 -9.11 2.67 2.43
C ASN A 31 -9.27 4.09 1.89
N HIS A 32 -8.19 4.72 1.41
CA HIS A 32 -8.26 6.06 0.81
C HIS A 32 -8.97 6.06 -0.54
N ASP A 33 -8.75 5.03 -1.37
CA ASP A 33 -9.41 4.89 -2.68
C ASP A 33 -10.94 4.87 -2.51
N TRP A 34 -11.42 3.98 -1.62
CA TRP A 34 -12.84 3.82 -1.37
C TRP A 34 -13.47 4.99 -0.63
N ALA A 35 -12.74 5.64 0.29
CA ALA A 35 -13.23 6.84 0.94
C ALA A 35 -13.36 8.02 -0.04
N ALA A 36 -12.44 8.16 -1.00
CA ALA A 36 -12.48 9.22 -2.01
C ALA A 36 -13.72 9.12 -2.93
N VAL A 37 -14.28 7.91 -3.11
CA VAL A 37 -15.49 7.66 -3.91
C VAL A 37 -16.75 7.38 -3.08
N GLY A 38 -16.69 7.63 -1.77
CA GLY A 38 -17.86 7.52 -0.87
C GLY A 38 -18.30 6.09 -0.54
N LYS A 39 -17.45 5.07 -0.78
CA LYS A 39 -17.68 3.68 -0.35
C LYS A 39 -17.36 3.45 1.13
N LEU A 40 -16.51 4.29 1.70
CA LEU A 40 -16.18 4.31 3.13
C LEU A 40 -16.41 5.70 3.70
N ASP A 41 -16.86 5.74 4.95
CA ASP A 41 -16.99 7.01 5.67
C ASP A 41 -15.61 7.48 6.16
N THR A 42 -15.38 8.79 6.11
CA THR A 42 -14.16 9.40 6.63
C THR A 42 -14.18 9.58 8.16
N LEU A 43 -15.27 9.22 8.85
CA LEU A 43 -15.39 9.27 10.31
C LEU A 43 -14.34 8.42 11.05
N ASP A 44 -13.91 7.31 10.46
CA ASP A 44 -12.88 6.42 11.03
C ASP A 44 -11.45 6.89 10.74
N PHE A 45 -11.29 7.95 9.93
CA PHE A 45 -9.99 8.53 9.63
C PHE A 45 -9.59 9.53 10.70
N ASN A 46 -8.29 9.70 10.90
CA ASN A 46 -7.82 10.85 11.65
C ASN A 46 -8.21 12.15 10.91
N PRO A 47 -8.44 13.28 11.62
CA PRO A 47 -8.94 14.51 11.01
C PRO A 47 -8.06 15.08 9.88
N VAL A 48 -6.75 14.82 9.91
CA VAL A 48 -5.82 15.26 8.86
C VAL A 48 -6.03 14.43 7.60
N ALA A 49 -6.14 13.12 7.73
CA ALA A 49 -6.41 12.20 6.62
C ALA A 49 -7.81 12.41 6.03
N ALA A 50 -8.83 12.62 6.86
CA ALA A 50 -10.19 12.92 6.40
C ALA A 50 -10.21 14.19 5.53
N ARG A 51 -9.52 15.27 5.94
CA ARG A 51 -9.43 16.49 5.13
C ARG A 51 -8.75 16.26 3.78
N ALA A 52 -7.65 15.52 3.75
CA ALA A 52 -6.99 15.19 2.48
C ALA A 52 -7.86 14.30 1.58
N CYS A 53 -8.65 13.40 2.17
CA CYS A 53 -9.59 12.55 1.45
C CYS A 53 -10.71 13.38 0.80
N HIS A 54 -11.32 14.31 1.52
CA HIS A 54 -12.33 15.22 0.96
C HIS A 54 -11.77 16.05 -0.20
N TRP A 55 -10.57 16.61 -0.03
CA TRP A 55 -9.89 17.33 -1.11
C TRP A 55 -9.64 16.43 -2.32
N THR A 56 -9.20 15.18 -2.10
CA THR A 56 -8.95 14.19 -3.15
C THR A 56 -10.24 13.91 -3.94
N ALA A 57 -11.37 13.70 -3.25
CA ALA A 57 -12.66 13.44 -3.88
C ALA A 57 -13.10 14.58 -4.83
N GLU A 58 -12.75 15.82 -4.53
CA GLU A 58 -13.02 16.98 -5.39
C GLU A 58 -12.13 17.04 -6.64
N GLN A 59 -11.02 16.29 -6.69
CA GLN A 59 -10.10 16.29 -7.84
C GLN A 59 -10.40 15.18 -8.86
N LEU A 60 -11.27 14.23 -8.54
CA LEU A 60 -11.47 13.04 -9.35
C LEU A 60 -12.51 13.30 -10.46
N PRO A 61 -12.14 13.16 -11.75
CA PRO A 61 -13.11 13.13 -12.83
C PRO A 61 -13.95 11.84 -12.80
N PRO A 62 -15.10 11.79 -13.50
CA PRO A 62 -16.02 10.65 -13.45
C PRO A 62 -15.38 9.28 -13.76
N GLU A 63 -14.46 9.24 -14.71
CA GLU A 63 -13.73 8.03 -15.12
C GLU A 63 -12.82 7.48 -14.01
N ASP A 64 -12.24 8.35 -13.18
CA ASP A 64 -11.41 7.94 -12.05
C ASP A 64 -12.28 7.42 -10.91
N ILE A 65 -13.43 8.06 -10.69
CA ILE A 65 -14.43 7.60 -9.72
C ILE A 65 -14.90 6.19 -10.09
N GLU A 66 -15.26 5.97 -11.36
CA GLU A 66 -15.67 4.65 -11.87
C GLU A 66 -14.57 3.61 -11.65
N TYR A 67 -13.32 3.94 -12.03
CA TYR A 67 -12.16 3.07 -11.82
C TYR A 67 -11.98 2.67 -10.35
N LEU A 68 -11.97 3.63 -9.42
CA LEU A 68 -11.81 3.35 -7.99
C LEU A 68 -13.00 2.58 -7.39
N GLN A 69 -14.22 2.80 -7.90
CA GLN A 69 -15.40 2.06 -7.49
C GLN A 69 -15.34 0.59 -7.93
N GLU A 70 -14.70 0.27 -9.05
CA GLU A 70 -14.58 -1.11 -9.52
C GLU A 70 -13.48 -1.92 -8.82
N LEU A 71 -12.58 -1.25 -8.09
CA LEU A 71 -11.48 -1.93 -7.40
C LEU A 71 -12.01 -2.96 -6.36
N PRO A 72 -11.57 -4.23 -6.47
CA PRO A 72 -11.95 -5.29 -5.53
C PRO A 72 -11.19 -5.19 -4.20
N LEU A 73 -11.73 -5.77 -3.14
CA LEU A 73 -11.08 -5.84 -1.83
C LEU A 73 -9.90 -6.82 -1.78
N ASN A 74 -9.98 -7.88 -2.56
CA ASN A 74 -8.97 -8.90 -2.63
C ASN A 74 -8.91 -9.48 -4.04
N LEU A 75 -7.72 -9.94 -4.41
CA LEU A 75 -7.48 -10.66 -5.65
C LEU A 75 -6.61 -11.89 -5.36
N CYS A 76 -6.79 -12.93 -6.16
CA CYS A 76 -5.88 -14.06 -6.20
C CYS A 76 -5.24 -14.12 -7.58
N GLN A 77 -3.91 -14.12 -7.64
CA GLN A 77 -3.13 -14.31 -8.86
C GLN A 77 -2.12 -15.44 -8.62
N ASP A 78 -2.30 -16.55 -9.33
CA ASP A 78 -1.54 -17.78 -9.15
C ASP A 78 -1.51 -18.24 -7.68
N ASN A 79 -0.36 -18.09 -7.02
CA ASN A 79 -0.13 -18.47 -5.64
C ASN A 79 0.02 -17.25 -4.70
N PHE A 80 -0.54 -16.12 -5.11
CA PHE A 80 -0.57 -14.88 -4.34
C PHE A 80 -1.99 -14.45 -4.05
N THR A 81 -2.26 -14.14 -2.79
CA THR A 81 -3.41 -13.32 -2.37
C THR A 81 -2.93 -11.87 -2.29
N LEU A 82 -3.71 -10.92 -2.82
CA LEU A 82 -3.43 -9.50 -2.76
C LEU A 82 -4.56 -8.82 -1.99
N VAL A 83 -4.21 -8.03 -0.97
CA VAL A 83 -5.15 -7.21 -0.16
C VAL A 83 -4.44 -5.94 0.29
N HIS A 84 -5.19 -4.89 0.62
CA HIS A 84 -4.59 -3.63 1.09
C HIS A 84 -4.14 -3.71 2.55
N GLY A 85 -5.06 -3.98 3.47
CA GLY A 85 -4.80 -4.11 4.91
C GLY A 85 -4.29 -5.51 5.29
N SER A 86 -5.22 -6.45 5.46
CA SER A 86 -4.91 -7.83 5.82
C SER A 86 -5.91 -8.82 5.19
N PRO A 87 -5.59 -10.12 5.06
CA PRO A 87 -6.56 -11.10 4.54
C PRO A 87 -7.77 -11.31 5.48
N ARG A 88 -7.68 -10.95 6.76
CA ARG A 88 -8.79 -10.98 7.72
C ARG A 88 -9.71 -9.76 7.58
N GLU A 89 -9.11 -8.58 7.43
CA GLU A 89 -9.79 -7.28 7.30
C GLU A 89 -9.13 -6.48 6.15
N PRO A 90 -9.59 -6.67 4.89
CA PRO A 90 -8.89 -6.22 3.68
C PRO A 90 -8.61 -4.72 3.55
N ILE A 91 -9.32 -3.86 4.30
CA ILE A 91 -9.22 -2.40 4.19
C ILE A 91 -8.44 -1.76 5.34
N TRP A 92 -8.66 -2.22 6.58
CA TRP A 92 -8.33 -1.40 7.77
C TRP A 92 -7.23 -1.96 8.66
N GLU A 93 -7.00 -3.28 8.61
CA GLU A 93 -6.09 -3.89 9.57
C GLU A 93 -4.63 -3.65 9.15
N TYR A 94 -3.85 -3.08 10.07
CA TYR A 94 -2.41 -2.97 9.94
C TYR A 94 -1.72 -4.27 10.38
N LEU A 95 -0.91 -4.86 9.50
CA LEU A 95 -0.01 -5.96 9.86
C LEU A 95 1.38 -5.45 10.24
N LEU A 96 1.58 -5.24 11.55
CA LEU A 96 2.81 -4.71 12.14
C LEU A 96 3.45 -5.63 13.20
N SER A 97 2.80 -6.73 13.57
CA SER A 97 3.28 -7.63 14.63
C SER A 97 3.09 -9.11 14.27
N ALA A 98 3.94 -9.96 14.85
CA ALA A 98 3.84 -11.42 14.71
C ALA A 98 2.48 -11.98 15.18
N GLU A 99 1.83 -11.31 16.15
CA GLU A 99 0.52 -11.70 16.66
C GLU A 99 -0.58 -11.43 15.64
N ALA A 100 -0.65 -10.22 15.09
CA ALA A 100 -1.62 -9.89 14.05
C ALA A 100 -1.41 -10.76 12.79
N ALA A 101 -0.15 -10.99 12.41
CA ALA A 101 0.18 -11.86 11.29
C ALA A 101 -0.24 -13.32 11.53
N ARG A 102 -0.08 -13.84 12.76
CA ARG A 102 -0.49 -15.22 13.12
C ARG A 102 -1.97 -15.46 12.84
N ASP A 103 -2.83 -14.53 13.27
CA ASP A 103 -4.26 -14.66 13.07
C ASP A 103 -4.64 -14.66 11.57
N ASN A 104 -3.87 -13.90 10.78
CA ASN A 104 -4.11 -13.70 9.36
C ASN A 104 -3.67 -14.87 8.47
N PHE A 105 -2.71 -15.71 8.89
CA PHE A 105 -2.27 -16.88 8.10
C PHE A 105 -3.41 -17.88 7.80
N SER A 106 -4.44 -17.93 8.64
CA SER A 106 -5.61 -18.79 8.40
C SER A 106 -6.66 -18.19 7.46
N CYS A 107 -6.53 -16.90 7.12
CA CYS A 107 -7.53 -16.14 6.36
C CYS A 107 -7.27 -16.14 4.84
N PHE A 108 -6.20 -16.79 4.37
CA PHE A 108 -5.93 -16.99 2.94
C PHE A 108 -5.46 -18.43 2.69
N GLN A 109 -5.63 -18.91 1.45
CA GLN A 109 -5.29 -20.30 1.08
C GLN A 109 -4.05 -20.43 0.21
N THR A 110 -3.59 -19.33 -0.40
CA THR A 110 -2.34 -19.30 -1.17
C THR A 110 -1.11 -19.39 -0.27
N ASP A 111 0.04 -19.69 -0.86
CA ASP A 111 1.30 -19.72 -0.12
C ASP A 111 1.75 -18.32 0.28
N PHE A 112 1.51 -17.33 -0.59
CA PHE A 112 1.95 -15.96 -0.37
C PHE A 112 0.78 -14.99 -0.31
N CYS A 113 0.87 -14.00 0.57
CA CYS A 113 -0.07 -12.89 0.67
C CYS A 113 0.70 -11.57 0.61
N LEU A 114 0.27 -10.68 -0.27
CA LEU A 114 0.82 -9.33 -0.41
C LEU A 114 -0.14 -8.35 0.26
N VAL A 115 0.44 -7.52 1.14
CA VAL A 115 -0.29 -6.51 1.93
C VAL A 115 0.38 -5.14 1.81
N GLY A 116 -0.40 -4.08 1.99
CA GLY A 116 0.04 -2.69 1.98
C GLY A 116 -0.28 -2.00 3.31
N HIS A 117 -0.93 -0.84 3.23
CA HIS A 117 -1.52 -0.06 4.33
C HIS A 117 -0.56 0.50 5.40
N SER A 118 0.36 -0.28 5.94
CA SER A 118 1.31 0.16 6.97
C SER A 118 2.37 1.12 6.45
N HIS A 119 2.68 1.05 5.15
CA HIS A 119 3.77 1.76 4.47
C HIS A 119 5.16 1.42 5.03
N VAL A 120 5.29 0.27 5.71
CA VAL A 120 6.54 -0.25 6.29
C VAL A 120 6.85 -1.59 5.63
N PRO A 121 8.01 -1.76 4.97
CA PRO A 121 8.33 -3.01 4.31
C PRO A 121 8.69 -4.11 5.33
N LEU A 122 7.85 -5.14 5.36
CA LEU A 122 7.86 -6.21 6.36
C LEU A 122 7.63 -7.56 5.69
N VAL A 123 8.21 -8.60 6.26
CA VAL A 123 7.95 -9.99 5.90
C VAL A 123 7.59 -10.76 7.16
N PHE A 124 6.44 -11.41 7.13
CA PHE A 124 6.03 -12.38 8.13
C PHE A 124 6.11 -13.78 7.55
N GLU A 125 6.72 -14.68 8.29
CA GLU A 125 6.94 -16.06 7.87
C GLU A 125 6.36 -17.03 8.88
N SER A 126 5.56 -17.99 8.39
CA SER A 126 5.00 -19.06 9.21
C SER A 126 5.83 -20.34 9.05
N GLU A 127 6.51 -20.74 10.11
CA GLU A 127 7.30 -21.98 10.17
C GLU A 127 7.01 -22.73 11.47
N GLY A 128 6.55 -23.98 11.37
CA GLY A 128 6.31 -24.85 12.54
C GLY A 128 5.33 -24.28 13.57
N GLY A 129 4.36 -23.46 13.14
CA GLY A 129 3.39 -22.79 14.02
C GLY A 129 3.91 -21.52 14.71
N LYS A 130 5.16 -21.12 14.45
CA LYS A 130 5.72 -19.84 14.90
C LYS A 130 5.68 -18.82 13.76
N ILE A 131 5.45 -17.57 14.13
CA ILE A 131 5.52 -16.45 13.18
C ILE A 131 6.79 -15.65 13.46
N MET A 132 7.63 -15.53 12.45
CA MET A 132 8.79 -14.64 12.46
C MET A 132 8.42 -13.32 11.79
N THR A 133 8.92 -12.21 12.31
CA THR A 133 8.74 -10.87 11.73
C THR A 133 10.11 -10.32 11.37
N ASN A 134 10.29 -10.02 10.08
CA ASN A 134 11.53 -9.48 9.55
C ASN A 134 11.24 -8.15 8.84
N ARG A 135 12.17 -7.19 8.96
CA ARG A 135 12.18 -6.04 8.06
C ARG A 135 12.57 -6.51 6.66
N PHE A 136 12.10 -5.81 5.64
CA PHE A 136 12.51 -6.05 4.25
C PHE A 136 13.30 -4.84 3.74
N PRO A 137 14.62 -4.74 4.05
CA PRO A 137 15.40 -3.55 3.75
C PRO A 137 15.73 -3.44 2.26
N ASP A 138 16.20 -2.26 1.83
CA ASP A 138 16.66 -2.01 0.46
C ASP A 138 17.73 -3.01 0.02
N GLY A 139 17.59 -3.55 -1.20
CA GLY A 139 18.49 -4.56 -1.77
C GLY A 139 18.32 -5.98 -1.21
N ALA A 140 17.40 -6.20 -0.26
CA ALA A 140 17.10 -7.54 0.22
C ALA A 140 16.39 -8.38 -0.83
N SER A 141 16.59 -9.69 -0.75
CA SER A 141 15.89 -10.67 -1.58
C SER A 141 15.23 -11.73 -0.70
N LEU A 142 14.06 -12.18 -1.11
CA LEU A 142 13.24 -13.17 -0.43
C LEU A 142 12.91 -14.28 -1.41
N LYS A 143 13.52 -15.44 -1.21
CA LYS A 143 13.22 -16.61 -2.03
C LYS A 143 11.93 -17.27 -1.55
N LEU A 144 11.03 -17.52 -2.48
CA LEU A 144 9.71 -18.09 -2.18
C LEU A 144 9.81 -19.62 -2.14
N VAL A 145 10.21 -20.17 -0.98
CA VAL A 145 10.43 -21.61 -0.76
C VAL A 145 9.60 -22.13 0.42
N ASN A 146 8.79 -23.18 0.19
CA ASN A 146 8.09 -24.09 1.13
C ASN A 146 7.34 -23.51 2.36
N ASN A 147 7.46 -22.23 2.65
CA ASN A 147 6.88 -21.54 3.79
C ASN A 147 5.84 -20.54 3.30
N ARG A 148 4.81 -20.34 4.13
CA ARG A 148 3.78 -19.35 3.85
C ARG A 148 4.25 -17.98 4.32
N LEU A 149 4.08 -16.97 3.48
CA LEU A 149 4.60 -15.62 3.72
C LEU A 149 3.49 -14.57 3.60
N ILE A 150 3.55 -13.56 4.46
CA ILE A 150 2.85 -12.28 4.27
C ILE A 150 3.92 -11.21 4.02
N ILE A 151 3.84 -10.51 2.90
CA ILE A 151 4.90 -9.60 2.42
C ILE A 151 4.31 -8.22 2.18
N ASN A 152 4.96 -7.21 2.75
CA ASN A 152 4.65 -5.80 2.55
C ASN A 152 5.82 -5.12 1.81
N PRO A 153 5.60 -4.51 0.64
CA PRO A 153 6.64 -3.83 -0.12
C PRO A 153 6.95 -2.41 0.40
N GLY A 154 6.23 -1.93 1.42
CA GLY A 154 6.29 -0.57 1.92
C GLY A 154 5.40 0.40 1.14
N GLY A 155 5.59 1.70 1.36
CA GLY A 155 4.84 2.76 0.67
C GLY A 155 5.65 3.45 -0.43
N VAL A 156 5.06 3.59 -1.63
CA VAL A 156 5.68 4.35 -2.74
C VAL A 156 5.64 5.85 -2.45
N GLY A 157 4.45 6.40 -2.18
CA GLY A 157 4.26 7.86 -2.06
C GLY A 157 4.40 8.43 -0.65
N GLN A 158 4.42 7.60 0.41
CA GLN A 158 4.51 8.06 1.79
C GLN A 158 5.06 6.95 2.71
N PRO A 159 6.34 6.53 2.59
CA PRO A 159 6.94 5.54 3.48
C PRO A 159 6.85 6.00 4.95
N ARG A 160 6.73 5.04 5.89
CA ARG A 160 6.52 5.32 7.33
C ARG A 160 7.52 4.65 8.26
N ASP A 161 8.69 4.29 7.74
CA ASP A 161 9.70 3.53 8.46
C ASP A 161 11.00 4.28 8.77
N GLY A 162 11.00 5.61 8.58
CA GLY A 162 12.14 6.51 8.79
C GLY A 162 13.10 6.61 7.60
N ASP A 163 12.78 5.97 6.48
CA ASP A 163 13.48 6.13 5.20
C ASP A 163 12.54 6.84 4.20
N PRO A 164 12.83 8.09 3.80
CA PRO A 164 11.93 8.88 2.96
C PRO A 164 11.91 8.42 1.49
N ARG A 165 12.76 7.47 1.09
CA ARG A 165 12.79 6.93 -0.28
C ARG A 165 11.55 6.08 -0.55
N ALA A 166 11.01 6.19 -1.75
CA ALA A 166 9.88 5.39 -2.20
C ALA A 166 10.21 3.89 -2.13
N SER A 167 9.24 3.10 -1.68
CA SER A 167 9.39 1.66 -1.39
C SER A 167 8.57 0.80 -2.35
N TYR A 168 9.19 -0.20 -2.97
CA TYR A 168 8.52 -1.16 -3.83
C TYR A 168 9.25 -2.50 -3.87
N ALA A 169 8.63 -3.50 -4.50
CA ALA A 169 9.24 -4.81 -4.70
C ALA A 169 9.07 -5.29 -6.14
N LEU A 170 10.06 -6.04 -6.62
CA LEU A 170 10.03 -6.74 -7.91
C LEU A 170 9.94 -8.25 -7.66
N TYR A 171 8.99 -8.90 -8.31
CA TYR A 171 8.86 -10.36 -8.28
C TYR A 171 9.45 -10.95 -9.56
N ASP A 172 10.56 -11.69 -9.40
CA ASP A 172 11.12 -12.52 -10.46
C ASP A 172 10.42 -13.89 -10.47
N VAL A 173 9.62 -14.10 -11.51
CA VAL A 173 8.79 -15.31 -11.68
C VAL A 173 9.66 -16.55 -11.91
N GLU A 174 10.74 -16.44 -12.68
CA GLU A 174 11.62 -17.56 -13.01
C GLU A 174 12.46 -17.97 -11.79
N ALA A 175 13.07 -16.99 -11.13
CA ALA A 175 13.88 -17.22 -9.93
C ALA A 175 13.02 -17.49 -8.68
N LYS A 176 11.71 -17.27 -8.75
CA LYS A 176 10.76 -17.31 -7.62
C LYS A 176 11.28 -16.50 -6.43
N THR A 177 11.70 -15.27 -6.69
CA THR A 177 12.35 -14.41 -5.70
C THR A 177 11.77 -13.01 -5.77
N ILE A 178 11.45 -12.44 -4.60
CA ILE A 178 11.05 -11.04 -4.48
C ILE A 178 12.25 -10.23 -4.03
N TYR A 179 12.50 -9.12 -4.70
CA TYR A 179 13.54 -8.16 -4.38
C TYR A 179 12.90 -6.86 -3.91
N HIS A 180 13.37 -6.32 -2.80
CA HIS A 180 12.88 -5.05 -2.29
C HIS A 180 13.84 -3.92 -2.67
N TYR A 181 13.27 -2.80 -3.09
CA TYR A 181 14.01 -1.64 -3.57
C TYR A 181 13.50 -0.35 -2.95
N ARG A 182 14.45 0.55 -2.73
CA ARG A 182 14.19 1.95 -2.42
C ARG A 182 14.73 2.84 -3.53
N VAL A 183 13.99 3.90 -3.85
CA VAL A 183 14.41 4.88 -4.84
C VAL A 183 14.17 6.31 -4.34
N GLU A 184 15.17 7.16 -4.51
CA GLU A 184 15.05 8.60 -4.25
C GLU A 184 14.11 9.24 -5.26
N TYR A 185 13.34 10.23 -4.81
CA TYR A 185 12.49 11.05 -5.67
C TYR A 185 12.55 12.51 -5.18
N ASP A 186 12.07 13.44 -6.01
CA ASP A 186 12.04 14.86 -5.64
C ASP A 186 10.91 15.14 -4.64
N ILE A 187 11.22 14.92 -3.36
CA ILE A 187 10.33 15.20 -2.23
C ILE A 187 9.93 16.68 -2.21
N LEU A 188 10.87 17.58 -2.49
CA LEU A 188 10.62 19.03 -2.45
C LEU A 188 9.62 19.45 -3.52
N SER A 189 9.69 18.88 -4.72
CA SER A 189 8.69 19.12 -5.77
C SER A 189 7.30 18.66 -5.33
N THR A 190 7.20 17.48 -4.72
CA THR A 190 5.92 16.96 -4.21
C THR A 190 5.37 17.85 -3.09
N GLN A 191 6.21 18.24 -2.13
CA GLN A 191 5.83 19.14 -1.04
C GLN A 191 5.32 20.48 -1.56
N ARG A 192 6.00 21.10 -2.53
CA ARG A 192 5.56 22.37 -3.14
C ARG A 192 4.18 22.25 -3.79
N LYS A 193 3.95 21.18 -4.55
CA LYS A 193 2.61 20.92 -5.14
C LYS A 193 1.55 20.77 -4.06
N MET A 194 1.87 20.09 -2.97
CA MET A 194 0.95 19.93 -1.84
C MET A 194 0.65 21.27 -1.15
N GLU A 195 1.67 22.13 -0.97
CA GLU A 195 1.50 23.49 -0.44
C GLU A 195 0.63 24.35 -1.36
N GLU A 196 0.89 24.34 -2.67
CA GLU A 196 0.10 25.07 -3.68
C GLU A 196 -1.37 24.64 -3.71
N LYS A 197 -1.64 23.35 -3.48
CA LYS A 197 -2.99 22.77 -3.40
C LYS A 197 -3.64 22.92 -2.01
N GLY A 198 -2.96 23.54 -1.04
CA GLY A 198 -3.49 23.80 0.30
C GLY A 198 -3.66 22.55 1.16
N LEU A 199 -2.89 21.50 0.89
CA LEU A 199 -2.96 20.24 1.64
C LEU A 199 -2.43 20.43 3.08
N PRO A 200 -2.88 19.59 4.04
CA PRO A 200 -2.49 19.73 5.44
C PRO A 200 -0.97 19.66 5.67
N LEU A 201 -0.41 20.67 6.34
CA LEU A 201 1.03 20.76 6.66
C LEU A 201 1.65 19.49 7.27
N PRO A 202 1.00 18.76 8.21
CA PRO A 202 1.57 17.52 8.72
C PRO A 202 1.80 16.44 7.65
N LEU A 203 0.98 16.41 6.59
CA LEU A 203 1.15 15.49 5.46
C LEU A 203 2.27 15.90 4.51
N ILE A 204 2.56 17.19 4.44
CA ILE A 204 3.64 17.75 3.63
C ILE A 204 4.98 17.41 4.29
N LEU A 205 5.13 17.77 5.56
CA LEU A 205 6.41 17.65 6.28
C LEU A 205 6.85 16.19 6.46
N ARG A 206 5.90 15.27 6.69
CA ARG A 206 6.20 13.85 6.93
C ARG A 206 6.91 13.15 5.77
N LEU A 207 6.78 13.66 4.53
CA LEU A 207 7.46 13.07 3.36
C LEU A 207 8.99 13.09 3.49
N SER A 208 9.55 14.16 4.07
CA SER A 208 11.00 14.29 4.28
C SER A 208 11.52 13.36 5.38
N GLU A 209 10.66 12.97 6.30
CA GLU A 209 11.01 12.15 7.47
C GLU A 209 10.77 10.65 7.25
N GLY A 210 10.01 10.28 6.21
CA GLY A 210 9.54 8.91 6.02
C GLY A 210 8.67 8.46 7.20
N TRP A 211 7.77 9.33 7.66
CA TRP A 211 6.87 9.12 8.81
C TRP A 211 5.42 9.08 8.40
#